data_AF-A0A354J9U7-F1
#
_entry.id   AF-A0A354J9U7-F1
#
_cell.length_a   1.000
_cell.length_b   1.000
_cell.length_c   1.000
_cell.angle_alpha   90.00
_cell.angle_beta   90.00
_cell.angle_gamma   90.00
#
_symmetry.space_group_name_H-M   'P 1'
#
loop_
_entity.id
_entity.type
_entity.pdbx_description
1 polymer ?
#
loop_
_entity_poly.entity_id
_entity_poly.type
_entity_poly.pdbx_seq_one_letter_code
_entity_poly.pdbx_strand_id
1 'polypeptide(L)' 'MNNYLGVVFDLGGTLIDSSEGIINSVEEALIELQCPLMDRKSIKSLIGPPSIGDSLKILMDWNDDEKYI' A
#
# COMPACT_ATOMS: atom_id res chain seq x y z
N MET A 1 -17.66 -16.52 29.43
CA MET A 1 -17.41 -15.53 28.34
C MET A 1 -16.53 -14.44 28.93
N ASN A 2 -15.44 -14.10 28.25
CA ASN A 2 -14.62 -12.96 28.68
C ASN A 2 -15.33 -11.67 28.29
N ASN A 3 -15.40 -10.71 29.22
CA ASN A 3 -15.91 -9.37 28.94
C ASN A 3 -14.76 -8.54 28.35
N TYR A 4 -14.86 -8.22 27.07
CA TYR A 4 -13.97 -7.27 26.42
C TYR A 4 -14.50 -5.85 26.62
N LEU A 5 -13.62 -4.93 27.01
CA LEU A 5 -13.98 -3.53 27.26
C LEU A 5 -14.13 -2.71 25.96
N GLY A 6 -13.63 -3.24 24.84
CA GLY A 6 -13.69 -2.58 23.54
C GLY A 6 -13.18 -3.48 22.42
N VAL A 7 -13.47 -3.07 21.19
CA VAL A 7 -13.03 -3.73 19.96
C VAL A 7 -12.43 -2.66 19.05
N VAL A 8 -11.26 -2.96 18.47
CA VAL A 8 -10.59 -2.09 17.50
C VAL A 8 -10.72 -2.72 16.13
N PHE A 9 -11.05 -1.90 15.13
CA PHE A 9 -11.13 -2.29 13.73
C PHE A 9 -10.11 -1.51 12.93
N ASP A 10 -9.43 -2.22 12.03
CA ASP A 10 -8.72 -1.57 10.93
C ASP A 10 -9.73 -0.91 9.97
N LEU A 11 -9.27 0.02 9.15
CA LEU A 11 -10.13 0.75 8.21
C LEU A 11 -10.22 0.01 6.88
N GLY A 12 -9.11 -0.02 6.14
CA GLY A 12 -9.04 -0.59 4.79
C GLY A 12 -9.08 -2.11 4.84
N GLY A 13 -9.96 -2.73 4.05
CA GLY A 13 -10.12 -4.19 4.03
C GLY A 13 -10.86 -4.80 5.23
N THR A 14 -11.21 -3.99 6.24
CA THR A 14 -12.04 -4.40 7.39
C THR A 14 -13.38 -3.66 7.40
N LEU A 15 -13.37 -2.32 7.43
CA LEU A 15 -14.59 -1.50 7.42
C LEU A 15 -14.99 -1.03 6.02
N ILE A 16 -14.00 -0.77 5.16
CA ILE A 16 -14.21 -0.23 3.81
C ILE A 16 -13.35 -1.02 2.81
N ASP A 17 -13.96 -1.44 1.70
CA ASP A 17 -13.20 -1.91 0.54
C ASP A 17 -12.72 -0.72 -0.28
N SER A 18 -11.55 -0.21 0.08
CA SER A 18 -10.85 0.86 -0.63
C SER A 18 -9.89 0.34 -1.71
N SER A 19 -9.95 -0.95 -2.06
CA SER A 19 -8.89 -1.58 -2.85
C SER A 19 -8.73 -0.98 -4.25
N GLU A 20 -9.83 -0.72 -4.96
CA GLU A 20 -9.78 -0.14 -6.31
C GLU A 20 -9.15 1.26 -6.34
N GLY A 21 -9.52 2.13 -5.40
CA GLY A 21 -8.95 3.48 -5.33
C GLY A 21 -7.46 3.47 -5.03
N ILE A 22 -7.02 2.57 -4.15
CA ILE A 22 -5.61 2.39 -3.82
C ILE A 22 -4.85 1.84 -5.03
N ILE A 23 -5.39 0.82 -5.72
CA ILE A 23 -4.74 0.23 -6.90
C ILE A 23 -4.53 1.30 -7.98
N ASN A 24 -5.57 2.06 -8.32
CA ASN A 24 -5.47 3.11 -9.32
C ASN A 24 -4.43 4.18 -8.92
N SER A 25 -4.39 4.57 -7.64
CA SER A 25 -3.42 5.56 -7.16
C SER A 25 -1.97 5.08 -7.28
N VAL A 26 -1.71 3.79 -7.02
CA VAL A 26 -0.37 3.20 -7.18
C VAL A 26 -0.01 3.06 -8.66
N GLU A 27 -0.94 2.63 -9.51
CA GLU A 27 -0.71 2.55 -10.96
C GLU A 27 -0.33 3.93 -11.54
N GLU A 28 -1.11 4.97 -11.23
CA GLU A 28 -0.82 6.34 -11.68
C GLU A 28 0.54 6.84 -11.17
N ALA A 29 0.89 6.55 -9.92
CA ALA A 29 2.20 6.92 -9.38
C ALA A 29 3.36 6.22 -10.12
N LEU A 30 3.22 4.93 -10.47
CA LEU A 30 4.23 4.21 -11.25
C LEU A 30 4.37 4.80 -12.66
N ILE A 31 3.27 5.21 -13.29
CA ILE A 31 3.27 5.87 -14.61
C ILE A 31 4.03 7.18 -14.57
N GLU A 32 3.68 8.07 -13.63
CA GLU A 32 4.32 9.39 -13.48
C GLU A 32 5.81 9.30 -13.16
N LEU A 33 6.20 8.30 -12.37
CA LEU A 33 7.60 8.03 -12.03
C LEU A 33 8.35 7.21 -13.09
N GLN A 34 7.72 6.91 -14.23
CA GLN A 34 8.28 6.12 -15.33
C GLN A 34 8.83 4.76 -14.88
N CYS A 35 8.19 4.17 -13.89
CA CYS A 35 8.57 2.90 -13.30
C CYS A 35 7.86 1.73 -13.99
N PRO A 36 8.41 0.51 -13.91
CA PRO A 36 7.73 -0.68 -14.42
C PRO A 36 6.35 -0.83 -13.77
N LEU A 37 5.32 -1.02 -14.60
CA LEU A 37 3.98 -1.30 -14.10
C LEU A 37 3.94 -2.65 -13.38
N MET A 38 3.25 -2.68 -12.26
CA MET A 38 2.93 -3.91 -11.54
C MET A 38 1.53 -4.38 -11.92
N ASP A 39 1.28 -5.69 -11.85
CA ASP A 39 -0.07 -6.19 -12.02
C ASP A 39 -0.95 -5.81 -10.80
N ARG A 40 -2.24 -5.60 -11.05
CA ARG A 40 -3.21 -5.19 -10.02
C ARG A 40 -3.25 -6.13 -8.81
N LYS A 41 -2.98 -7.42 -8.99
CA LYS A 41 -3.01 -8.40 -7.89
C LYS A 41 -1.81 -8.22 -6.99
N SER A 42 -0.63 -7.95 -7.55
CA SER A 42 0.56 -7.56 -6.78
C SER A 42 0.31 -6.28 -6.01
N ILE A 43 -0.24 -5.23 -6.63
CA ILE A 43 -0.58 -3.97 -5.94
C ILE A 43 -1.58 -4.21 -4.79
N LYS A 44 -2.62 -5.02 -5.04
CA LYS A 44 -3.63 -5.37 -4.03
C LYS A 44 -3.02 -6.10 -2.82
N SER A 45 -1.96 -6.89 -3.04
CA SER A 45 -1.27 -7.60 -1.96
C SER A 45 -0.51 -6.69 -1.01
N LEU A 46 -0.23 -5.44 -1.42
CA LEU A 46 0.43 -4.42 -0.61
C LEU A 46 -0.54 -3.60 0.25
N ILE A 47 -1.86 -3.82 0.10
CA ILE A 47 -2.88 -3.06 0.84
C ILE A 47 -2.99 -3.61 2.25
N GLY A 48 -2.57 -2.79 3.21
CA GLY A 48 -2.52 -3.14 4.62
C GLY A 48 -1.17 -2.78 5.22
N PRO A 49 -0.77 -3.42 6.32
CA PRO A 49 0.57 -3.32 6.87
C PRO A 49 1.55 -4.34 6.23
N PRO A 50 2.84 -3.98 6.03
CA PRO A 50 3.46 -2.66 6.24
C PRO A 50 2.97 -1.64 5.20
N SER A 51 3.29 -0.36 5.38
CA SER A 51 2.76 0.67 4.49
C SER A 51 3.10 0.37 3.02
N ILE A 52 2.23 0.79 2.10
CA ILE A 52 2.45 0.63 0.65
C ILE A 52 3.79 1.29 0.25
N GLY A 53 4.14 2.42 0.85
CA GLY A 53 5.42 3.10 0.59
C GLY A 53 6.62 2.22 0.94
N ASP A 54 6.63 1.60 2.12
CA ASP A 54 7.72 0.69 2.51
C ASP A 54 7.80 -0.53 1.58
N SER A 55 6.63 -1.05 1.20
CA SER A 55 6.55 -2.18 0.26
C SER A 55 7.09 -1.82 -1.12
N LEU A 56 6.76 -0.64 -1.62
CA LEU A 56 7.27 -0.12 -2.89
C LEU A 56 8.77 0.12 -2.84
N LYS A 57 9.30 0.68 -1.74
CA LYS A 57 10.75 0.87 -1.58
C LYS A 57 11.51 -0.45 -1.73
N ILE A 58 11.04 -1.51 -1.08
CA ILE A 58 11.65 -2.84 -1.17
C ILE A 58 11.53 -3.40 -2.59
N LEU A 59 10.35 -3.31 -3.20
CA LEU A 59 10.11 -3.84 -4.55
C LEU A 59 10.90 -3.12 -5.64
N MET A 60 11.13 -1.83 -5.46
CA MET A 60 11.75 -0.95 -6.45
C MET A 60 13.22 -0.66 -6.16
N ASP A 61 13.77 -1.27 -5.11
CA ASP A 61 15.15 -1.04 -4.64
C ASP A 61 15.46 0.45 -4.39
N TRP A 62 14.45 1.19 -3.90
CA TRP A 62 14.62 2.60 -3.55
C TRP A 62 15.26 2.73 -2.17
N ASN A 63 16.49 3.23 -2.13
CA ASN A 63 17.16 3.61 -0.89
C ASN A 63 16.87 5.08 -0.57
N ASP A 64 16.58 5.38 0.69
CA ASP A 64 16.34 6.74 1.20
C ASP A 64 17.60 7.64 1.14
N ASP A 65 18.73 7.10 0.69
CA ASP A 65 20.02 7.80 0.58
C ASP A 65 20.14 8.70 -0.67
N GLU A 66 19.24 8.59 -1.65
CA GLU A 66 19.14 9.56 -2.74
C GLU A 66 18.37 10.80 -2.27
N LYS A 67 19.06 11.60 -1.47
CA LYS A 67 18.67 12.98 -1.19
C LYS A 67 18.76 13.76 -2.49
N TYR A 68 17.65 13.86 -3.22
CA TYR A 68 17.54 14.63 -4.46
C TYR A 68 18.26 15.98 -4.31
N ILE A 69 19.23 16.19 -5.21
CA ILE A 69 19.99 17.43 -5.45
C ILE A 69 19.02 18.58 -5.73
#